data_AF-A0A317PY00-F1
#
_entry.id   AF-A0A317PY00-F1
#
_cell.length_a   1.000
_cell.length_b   1.000
_cell.length_c   1.000
_cell.angle_alpha   90.00
_cell.angle_beta   90.00
_cell.angle_gamma   90.00
#
_symmetry.space_group_name_H-M   'P 1'
#
loop_
_entity.id
_entity.type
_entity.pdbx_description
1 polymer ?
#
loop_
_entity_poly.entity_id
_entity_poly.type
_entity_poly.pdbx_seq_one_letter_code
_entity_poly.pdbx_strand_id
1 'polypeptide(L)'
;MSIPTHRQLIAVAIRSPEEALPFPLDQIKQSLLDGVTVEALMSTLNQKGIRAWRESESDQGDVTAFWIQGGGEQAVLISCQYGDIPIH
;
A
#
# COMPACT_ATOMS: atom_id res chain seq x y z
N MET A 1 -19.03 11.62 -25.23
CA MET A 1 -18.60 12.33 -24.01
C MET A 1 -18.05 11.27 -23.07
N SER A 2 -16.74 11.26 -22.83
CA SER A 2 -16.14 10.33 -21.86
C SER A 2 -16.47 10.84 -20.47
N ILE A 3 -17.01 9.98 -19.62
CA ILE A 3 -17.26 10.32 -18.21
C ILE A 3 -15.88 10.49 -17.57
N PRO A 4 -15.58 11.62 -16.90
CA PRO A 4 -14.33 11.77 -16.19
C PRO A 4 -14.27 10.73 -15.07
N THR A 5 -13.17 10.01 -14.97
CA THR A 5 -12.90 9.03 -13.92
C THR A 5 -11.81 9.55 -13.00
N HIS A 6 -11.88 9.19 -11.72
CA HIS A 6 -10.77 9.41 -10.79
C HIS A 6 -10.24 8.06 -10.31
N ARG A 7 -8.92 7.94 -10.25
CA ARG A 7 -8.24 6.75 -9.75
C ARG A 7 -8.41 6.67 -8.24
N GLN A 8 -9.09 5.64 -7.77
CA GLN A 8 -9.32 5.42 -6.33
C GLN A 8 -8.79 4.04 -5.93
N LEU A 9 -8.37 3.91 -4.68
CA LEU A 9 -8.04 2.63 -4.09
C LEU A 9 -9.31 1.79 -3.91
N ILE A 10 -9.34 0.59 -4.48
CA ILE A 10 -10.48 -0.33 -4.46
C ILE A 10 -10.22 -1.48 -3.50
N ALA A 11 -9.00 -1.98 -3.45
CA ALA A 11 -8.65 -3.10 -2.57
C ALA A 11 -7.22 -3.00 -2.05
N VAL A 12 -7.01 -3.57 -0.86
CA VAL A 12 -5.69 -3.75 -0.24
C VAL A 12 -5.56 -5.22 0.13
N ALA A 13 -4.56 -5.88 -0.43
CA ALA A 13 -4.17 -7.23 -0.08
C ALA A 13 -2.87 -7.18 0.73
N ILE A 14 -2.79 -7.99 1.78
CA ILE A 14 -1.63 -8.07 2.66
C ILE A 14 -1.17 -9.53 2.66
N ARG A 15 0.07 -9.77 2.23
CA ARG A 15 0.74 -11.07 2.36
C ARG A 15 1.78 -10.98 3.47
N SER A 16 1.37 -11.36 4.67
CA SER A 16 2.25 -11.50 5.82
C SER A 16 2.69 -12.96 5.96
N PRO A 17 3.95 -13.25 6.31
CA PRO A 17 4.26 -14.49 7.00
C PRO A 17 3.49 -14.52 8.33
N GLU A 18 3.21 -15.70 8.86
CA GLU A 18 2.29 -15.95 10.00
C GLU A 18 2.61 -15.19 11.31
N GLU A 19 3.75 -14.51 11.39
CA GLU A 19 4.19 -13.78 12.57
C GLU A 19 3.58 -12.37 12.62
N ALA A 20 3.11 -11.98 13.81
CA ALA A 20 2.55 -10.67 14.06
C ALA A 20 3.63 -9.60 13.87
N LEU A 21 3.49 -8.79 12.83
CA LEU A 21 4.36 -7.65 12.61
C LEU A 21 4.30 -6.67 13.80
N PRO A 22 5.40 -5.97 14.10
CA PRO A 22 5.46 -5.02 15.20
C PRO A 22 4.62 -3.75 14.97
N PHE A 23 3.86 -3.65 13.88
CA PHE A 23 3.03 -2.49 13.54
C PHE A 23 1.61 -2.93 13.15
N PRO A 24 0.60 -2.08 13.39
CA PRO A 24 -0.78 -2.38 13.04
C PRO A 24 -0.97 -2.30 11.51
N LEU A 25 -0.98 -3.45 10.84
CA LEU A 25 -1.35 -3.57 9.42
C LEU A 25 -2.69 -2.90 9.11
N ASP A 26 -3.64 -2.95 10.06
CA ASP A 26 -4.92 -2.25 9.96
C ASP A 26 -4.78 -0.73 9.84
N GLN A 27 -3.81 -0.12 10.52
CA GLN A 27 -3.57 1.32 10.40
C GLN A 27 -3.01 1.70 9.04
N ILE A 28 -2.16 0.85 8.47
CA ILE A 28 -1.62 1.03 7.11
C ILE A 28 -2.74 0.94 6.09
N LYS A 29 -3.58 -0.11 6.20
CA LYS A 29 -4.76 -0.28 5.37
C LYS A 29 -5.72 0.90 5.49
N GLN A 30 -6.00 1.36 6.70
CA GLN A 30 -6.89 2.50 6.91
C GLN A 30 -6.32 3.78 6.30
N SER A 31 -5.02 4.04 6.49
CA SER A 31 -4.36 5.22 5.89
C SER A 31 -4.48 5.22 4.37
N LEU A 32 -4.29 4.05 3.73
CA LEU A 32 -4.46 3.87 2.29
C LEU A 32 -5.92 4.13 1.86
N LEU A 33 -6.90 3.63 2.62
CA LEU A 33 -8.32 3.85 2.36
C LEU A 33 -8.74 5.32 2.55
N ASP A 34 -8.09 6.03 3.47
CA ASP A 34 -8.28 7.47 3.71
C ASP A 34 -7.62 8.35 2.62
N GLY A 35 -6.99 7.73 1.61
CA GLY A 35 -6.40 8.41 0.46
C GLY A 35 -4.93 8.78 0.62
N VAL A 36 -4.24 8.30 1.66
CA VAL A 36 -2.79 8.46 1.78
C VAL A 36 -2.11 7.69 0.65
N THR A 37 -1.22 8.36 -0.09
CA THR A 37 -0.48 7.72 -1.18
C THR A 37 0.51 6.70 -0.63
N VAL A 38 0.78 5.64 -1.40
CA VAL A 38 1.79 4.63 -1.06
C VAL A 38 3.15 5.29 -0.76
N GLU A 39 3.52 6.32 -1.50
CA GLU A 39 4.79 7.04 -1.33
C GLU A 39 4.85 7.82 -0.02
N ALA A 40 3.77 8.51 0.36
CA ALA A 40 3.68 9.22 1.64
C ALA A 40 3.70 8.24 2.82
N LEU A 41 3.01 7.11 2.68
CA LEU A 41 2.98 6.04 3.66
C LEU A 41 4.37 5.41 3.83
N MET A 42 5.02 5.02 2.74
CA MET A 42 6.39 4.49 2.75
C MET A 42 7.38 5.48 3.37
N SER A 43 7.27 6.76 3.03
CA SER A 43 8.12 7.81 3.62
C SER A 43 7.92 7.91 5.12
N THR A 44 6.67 7.87 5.59
CA THR A 44 6.32 7.89 7.02
C THR A 44 6.86 6.67 7.76
N LEU A 45 6.77 5.48 7.15
CA LEU A 45 7.29 4.23 7.72
C LEU A 45 8.82 4.28 7.84
N ASN A 46 9.51 4.71 6.78
CA ASN A 46 10.97 4.85 6.79
C ASN A 46 11.45 5.85 7.86
N GLN A 47 10.74 6.96 8.06
CA GLN A 47 11.03 7.93 9.14
C GLN A 47 10.87 7.33 10.55
N LYS A 48 9.98 6.35 10.71
CA LYS A 48 9.79 5.61 11.97
C LYS A 48 10.77 4.45 12.16
N GLY A 49 11.76 4.31 11.26
CA GLY A 49 12.74 3.21 11.29
C GLY A 49 12.23 1.89 10.72
N ILE A 50 11.08 1.89 10.05
CA ILE A 50 10.52 0.72 9.37
C ILE A 50 10.94 0.79 7.91
N ARG A 51 11.68 -0.21 7.42
CA ARG A 51 12.06 -0.23 6.01
C ARG A 51 10.82 -0.46 5.16
N ALA A 52 10.55 0.46 4.24
CA ALA A 52 9.51 0.32 3.25
C ALA A 52 10.07 0.60 1.85
N TRP A 53 9.89 -0.32 0.90
CA TRP A 53 10.38 -0.20 -0.48
C TRP A 53 9.38 -0.74 -1.49
N ARG A 54 9.39 -0.20 -2.72
CA ARG A 54 8.47 -0.64 -3.78
C ARG A 54 8.88 -2.02 -4.28
N GLU A 55 7.91 -2.85 -4.62
CA GLU A 55 8.17 -4.11 -5.32
C GLU A 55 8.50 -3.83 -6.78
N SER A 56 9.69 -4.28 -7.23
CA SER A 56 10.29 -3.92 -8.52
C SER A 56 9.45 -4.25 -9.75
N GLU A 57 8.53 -5.21 -9.66
CA GLU A 57 7.67 -5.66 -10.78
C GLU A 57 6.23 -5.14 -10.69
N SER A 58 5.90 -4.33 -9.69
CA SER A 58 4.51 -4.02 -9.35
C SER A 58 3.90 -2.83 -10.08
N ASP A 59 4.61 -2.17 -11.00
CA ASP A 59 4.08 -1.07 -11.83
C ASP A 59 3.19 -1.58 -12.98
N GLN A 60 2.39 -2.60 -12.71
CA GLN A 60 1.31 -3.05 -13.59
C GLN A 60 0.10 -2.13 -13.42
N GLY A 61 0.22 -0.89 -13.90
CA GLY A 61 -0.86 0.08 -14.12
C GLY A 61 -1.75 0.37 -12.92
N ASP A 62 -2.66 -0.56 -12.64
CA ASP A 62 -3.72 -0.52 -11.63
C ASP A 62 -3.30 -1.11 -10.29
N VAL A 63 -2.19 -1.84 -10.23
CA VAL A 63 -1.67 -2.38 -8.98
C VAL A 63 -0.41 -1.61 -8.58
N THR A 64 -0.22 -1.40 -7.29
CA THR A 64 1.03 -0.92 -6.71
C THR A 64 1.33 -1.78 -5.50
N ALA A 65 2.51 -2.38 -5.46
CA ALA A 65 2.91 -3.21 -4.34
C ALA A 65 4.20 -2.71 -3.70
N PHE A 66 4.28 -2.87 -2.38
CA PHE A 66 5.43 -2.45 -1.61
C PHE A 66 5.64 -3.39 -0.43
N TRP A 67 6.91 -3.58 -0.11
CA TRP A 67 7.38 -4.37 0.99
C TRP A 67 7.62 -3.50 2.21
N ILE A 68 7.30 -4.05 3.38
CA ILE A 68 7.56 -3.42 4.68
C ILE A 68 8.22 -4.40 5.63
N GLN A 69 9.26 -3.95 6.33
CA GLN A 69 10.05 -4.75 7.26
C GLN A 69 10.29 -3.94 8.54
N GLY A 70 9.72 -4.42 9.65
CA GLY A 70 9.87 -3.80 10.96
C GLY A 70 10.90 -4.55 11.80
N GLY A 71 12.13 -4.03 11.88
CA GLY A 71 13.18 -4.44 12.84
C GLY A 71 13.74 -5.88 12.74
N GLY A 72 12.93 -6.86 12.34
CA GLY A 72 13.29 -8.28 12.18
C GLY A 72 13.53 -8.69 10.73
N GLU A 73 13.73 -9.98 10.48
CA GLU A 73 14.06 -10.53 9.16
C GLU A 73 12.85 -10.68 8.23
N GLN A 74 11.63 -10.65 8.76
CA GLN A 74 10.41 -10.85 7.98
C GLN A 74 9.91 -9.54 7.35
N ALA A 75 9.64 -9.61 6.05
CA ALA A 75 9.01 -8.54 5.29
C ALA A 75 7.60 -8.93 4.86
N VAL A 76 6.74 -7.92 4.71
CA VAL A 76 5.34 -8.09 4.31
C VAL A 76 5.08 -7.33 3.05
N LEU A 77 4.42 -8.01 2.12
CA LEU A 77 3.99 -7.41 0.87
C LEU A 77 2.59 -6.86 1.05
N ILE A 78 2.44 -5.57 0.78
CA ILE A 78 1.15 -4.91 0.65
C ILE A 78 0.93 -4.61 -0.82
N SER A 79 -0.18 -5.08 -1.37
CA SER A 79 -0.62 -4.80 -2.73
C SER A 79 -1.87 -3.93 -2.69
N CYS A 80 -1.78 -2.76 -3.31
CA CYS A 80 -2.87 -1.80 -3.48
C CYS A 80 -3.41 -1.95 -4.89
N GLN A 81 -4.70 -2.22 -5.03
CA GLN A 81 -5.40 -2.22 -6.30
C GLN A 81 -6.20 -0.94 -6.42
N TYR A 82 -5.90 -0.20 -7.47
CA TYR A 82 -6.58 1.00 -7.90
C TYR A 82 -7.51 0.69 -9.06
N GLY A 83 -8.54 1.50 -9.22
CA GLY A 83 -9.30 1.51 -10.45
C GLY A 83 -9.99 2.83 -10.65
N ASP A 84 -10.49 3.01 -11.86
CA ASP A 84 -11.13 4.23 -12.31
C ASP A 84 -12.61 4.23 -11.91
N ILE A 85 -12.96 5.12 -11.00
CA ILE A 85 -14.35 5.31 -10.57
C ILE A 85 -14.93 6.52 -11.32
N PRO A 86 -16.12 6.39 -11.95
CA PRO A 86 -16.76 7.51 -12.64
C PRO A 86 -17.13 8.62 -11.66
N ILE A 87 -16.81 9.85 -12.04
CA ILE A 87 -17.20 11.06 -11.31
C ILE A 87 -18.61 11.42 -11.79
N HIS A 88 -19.60 11.31 -10.90
CA HIS A 88 -21.00 11.66 -11.15
C HIS A 88 -21.27 13.14 -10.90
#